data_AF-A0A536VWZ4-F1
#
_entry.id   AF-A0A536VWZ4-F1
#
_cell.length_a   1.000
_cell.length_b   1.000
_cell.length_c   1.000
_cell.angle_alpha   90.00
_cell.angle_beta   90.00
_cell.angle_gamma   90.00
#
_symmetry.space_group_name_H-M   'P 1'
#
loop_
_entity.id
_entity.type
_entity.pdbx_description
1 polymer ?
#
loop_
_entity_poly.entity_id
_entity_poly.type
_entity_poly.pdbx_seq_one_letter_code
_entity_poly.pdbx_strand_id
1 'polypeptide(L)'
;FLKSLPPSSGPGPNISPGPLGRIGLAVGKFKTVAQLMADAQPPPEAASAQAGFGRYLARTTCVQCHGTHLRGASTPDFISPDLRIVAAYSPEAFTELMRTGVALGERKLDTMGPWARQTLSQLTDTEIAALYSYLHAMP
;
A
#
# COMPACT_ATOMS: atom_id res chain seq x y z
N PHE A 1 -13.91 -15.79 12.13
CA PHE A 1 -15.25 -15.29 11.82
C PHE A 1 -15.47 -15.09 10.32
N LEU A 2 -14.79 -14.17 9.61
CA LEU A 2 -15.04 -13.96 8.17
C LEU A 2 -14.71 -15.17 7.28
N LYS A 3 -13.65 -15.94 7.60
CA LYS A 3 -13.26 -17.15 6.84
C LYS A 3 -14.17 -18.36 7.06
N SER A 4 -15.05 -18.32 8.06
CA SER A 4 -15.95 -19.42 8.41
C SER A 4 -17.36 -19.21 7.88
N LEU A 5 -17.61 -18.12 7.15
CA LEU A 5 -18.90 -17.85 6.53
C LEU A 5 -18.99 -18.57 5.18
N PRO A 6 -20.17 -19.11 4.82
CA PRO A 6 -20.39 -19.66 3.49
C PRO A 6 -20.18 -18.56 2.44
N PRO A 7 -19.66 -18.91 1.24
CA PRO A 7 -19.50 -17.96 0.16
C PRO A 7 -20.86 -17.36 -0.17
N SER A 8 -20.97 -16.04 -0.07
CA SER A 8 -22.14 -15.28 -0.52
C SER A 8 -21.80 -14.55 -1.80
N SER A 9 -22.78 -14.46 -2.71
CA SER A 9 -22.69 -13.57 -3.84
C SER A 9 -22.61 -12.14 -3.30
N GLY A 10 -21.50 -11.44 -3.57
CA GLY A 10 -21.39 -10.01 -3.30
C GLY A 10 -22.47 -9.23 -4.08
N PRO A 11 -22.69 -7.94 -3.76
CA PRO A 11 -23.58 -7.12 -4.57
C PRO A 11 -23.19 -7.25 -6.05
N GLY A 12 -24.18 -7.56 -6.89
CA GLY A 12 -23.98 -7.62 -8.33
C GLY A 12 -23.41 -6.30 -8.86
N PRO A 13 -22.75 -6.30 -10.02
CA PRO A 13 -22.13 -5.09 -10.54
C PRO A 13 -23.19 -4.01 -10.75
N ASN A 14 -23.12 -2.92 -9.98
CA ASN A 14 -23.93 -1.71 -10.20
C ASN A 14 -23.47 -0.88 -11.42
N ILE A 15 -22.67 -1.49 -12.31
CA ILE A 15 -22.08 -0.82 -13.47
C ILE A 15 -22.61 -1.49 -14.73
N SER A 16 -23.51 -0.79 -15.43
CA SER A 16 -23.94 -1.17 -16.78
C SER A 16 -23.29 -0.22 -17.79
N PRO A 17 -22.19 -0.62 -18.45
CA PRO A 17 -21.55 0.23 -19.44
C PRO A 17 -22.50 0.45 -20.62
N GLY A 18 -22.65 1.71 -21.03
CA GLY A 18 -23.38 2.08 -22.24
C GLY A 18 -22.69 1.55 -23.52
N PRO A 19 -23.29 1.76 -24.71
CA PRO A 19 -22.80 1.16 -25.96
C PRO A 19 -21.31 1.40 -26.25
N LEU A 20 -20.82 2.64 -26.06
CA LEU A 20 -19.39 2.96 -26.25
C LEU A 20 -18.48 2.27 -25.22
N GLY A 21 -18.94 2.13 -23.97
CA GLY A 21 -18.20 1.42 -22.93
C GLY A 21 -18.10 -0.08 -23.22
N ARG A 22 -19.16 -0.68 -23.76
CA ARG A 22 -19.16 -2.10 -24.20
C ARG A 22 -18.21 -2.33 -25.37
N ILE A 23 -18.20 -1.43 -26.36
CA ILE A 23 -17.21 -1.48 -27.46
C ILE A 23 -15.81 -1.36 -26.88
N GLY A 24 -15.57 -0.40 -25.99
CA GLY A 24 -14.28 -0.21 -25.32
C GLY A 24 -13.78 -1.44 -24.58
N LEU A 25 -14.66 -2.15 -23.86
CA LEU A 25 -14.33 -3.43 -23.24
C LEU A 25 -14.02 -4.52 -24.28
N ALA A 26 -14.85 -4.65 -25.32
CA ALA A 26 -14.68 -5.66 -26.37
C ALA A 26 -13.37 -5.48 -27.16
N VAL A 27 -12.96 -4.24 -27.41
CA VAL A 27 -11.69 -3.94 -28.11
C VAL A 27 -10.48 -3.81 -27.17
N GLY A 28 -10.65 -4.13 -25.87
CA GLY A 28 -9.55 -4.15 -24.90
C GLY A 28 -9.04 -2.77 -24.45
N LYS A 29 -9.78 -1.68 -24.73
CA LYS A 29 -9.43 -0.34 -24.22
C LYS A 29 -9.54 -0.24 -22.69
N PHE A 30 -10.35 -1.12 -22.07
CA PHE A 30 -10.49 -1.23 -20.62
C PHE A 30 -10.29 -2.67 -20.19
N LYS A 31 -9.55 -2.88 -19.10
CA LYS A 31 -9.45 -4.19 -18.45
C LYS A 31 -10.49 -4.32 -17.36
N THR A 32 -11.17 -5.46 -17.31
CA THR A 32 -11.99 -5.85 -16.16
C THR A 32 -11.11 -6.13 -14.95
N VAL A 33 -11.70 -6.06 -13.74
CA VAL A 33 -10.99 -6.48 -12.51
C VAL A 33 -10.49 -7.92 -12.63
N ALA A 34 -11.28 -8.81 -13.24
CA ALA A 34 -10.88 -10.20 -13.47
C ALA A 34 -9.61 -10.29 -14.35
N GLN A 35 -9.52 -9.50 -15.41
CA GLN A 35 -8.32 -9.45 -16.26
C GLN A 35 -7.12 -8.85 -15.52
N LEU A 36 -7.32 -7.78 -14.76
CA LEU A 36 -6.26 -7.20 -13.93
C LEU A 36 -5.74 -8.19 -12.88
N MET A 37 -6.63 -8.99 -12.29
CA MET A 37 -6.25 -10.03 -11.34
C MET A 37 -5.54 -11.21 -12.01
N ALA A 38 -5.96 -11.61 -13.23
CA ALA A 38 -5.31 -12.67 -13.99
C ALA A 38 -3.89 -12.28 -14.42
N ASP A 39 -3.66 -10.99 -14.72
CA ASP A 39 -2.34 -10.46 -15.07
C ASP A 39 -1.47 -10.15 -13.85
N ALA A 40 -2.07 -10.09 -12.65
CA ALA A 40 -1.34 -9.75 -11.43
C ALA A 40 -0.50 -10.94 -10.97
N GLN A 41 0.82 -10.77 -10.97
CA GLN A 41 1.70 -11.74 -10.33
C GLN A 41 1.57 -11.62 -8.81
N PRO A 42 1.13 -12.67 -8.08
CA PRO A 42 1.19 -12.66 -6.63
C PRO A 42 2.63 -12.44 -6.16
N PRO A 43 2.86 -11.63 -5.11
CA PRO A 43 4.18 -11.53 -4.53
C PRO A 43 4.63 -12.91 -4.03
N PRO A 44 5.94 -13.19 -4.03
CA PRO A 44 6.46 -14.44 -3.48
C PRO A 44 5.98 -14.65 -2.05
N GLU A 45 5.85 -15.91 -1.61
CA GLU A 45 5.50 -16.19 -0.23
C GLU A 45 6.46 -15.49 0.73
N ALA A 46 5.93 -15.05 1.88
CA ALA A 46 6.77 -14.40 2.86
C ALA A 46 7.64 -15.46 3.53
N ALA A 47 8.93 -15.16 3.71
CA ALA A 47 9.87 -16.08 4.37
C ALA A 47 9.51 -16.38 5.84
N SER A 48 8.67 -15.55 6.47
CA SER A 48 8.18 -15.75 7.84
C SER A 48 6.83 -15.05 8.04
N ALA A 49 6.14 -15.40 9.14
CA ALA A 49 4.91 -14.70 9.54
C ALA A 49 5.15 -13.19 9.72
N GLN A 50 6.31 -12.80 10.28
CA GLN A 50 6.69 -11.40 10.47
C GLN A 50 6.91 -10.67 9.14
N ALA A 51 7.58 -11.31 8.17
CA ALA A 51 7.74 -10.75 6.83
C ALA A 51 6.39 -10.63 6.10
N GLY A 52 5.48 -11.59 6.32
CA GLY A 52 4.12 -11.55 5.82
C GLY A 52 3.32 -10.40 6.42
N PHE A 53 3.51 -10.15 7.71
CA PHE A 53 2.85 -9.07 8.42
C PHE A 53 3.37 -7.69 7.99
N GLY A 54 4.69 -7.50 7.87
CA GLY A 54 5.27 -6.27 7.34
C GLY A 54 4.79 -5.96 5.92
N ARG A 55 4.73 -6.99 5.06
CA ARG A 55 4.16 -6.87 3.71
C ARG A 55 2.69 -6.47 3.75
N TYR A 56 1.91 -7.09 4.63
CA TYR A 56 0.49 -6.77 4.79
C TYR A 56 0.31 -5.30 5.17
N LEU A 57 1.01 -4.83 6.21
CA LEU A 57 0.97 -3.43 6.65
C LEU A 57 1.36 -2.47 5.52
N ALA A 58 2.44 -2.74 4.80
CA ALA A 58 2.87 -1.90 3.68
C ALA A 58 1.80 -1.84 2.58
N ARG A 59 1.17 -2.97 2.25
CA ARG A 59 0.15 -3.04 1.19
C ARG A 59 -1.20 -2.45 1.58
N THR A 60 -1.56 -2.45 2.85
CA THR A 60 -2.84 -1.85 3.30
C THR A 60 -2.72 -0.38 3.62
N THR A 61 -1.52 0.09 3.97
CA THR A 61 -1.35 1.43 4.56
C THR A 61 -0.55 2.37 3.68
N CYS A 62 0.36 1.87 2.84
CA CYS A 62 1.31 2.72 2.11
C CYS A 62 0.98 2.88 0.61
N VAL A 63 0.43 1.83 -0.03
CA VAL A 63 0.25 1.78 -1.49
C VAL A 63 -0.68 2.84 -2.05
N GLN A 64 -1.63 3.33 -1.25
CA GLN A 64 -2.58 4.36 -1.69
C GLN A 64 -1.86 5.65 -2.08
N CYS A 65 -0.81 6.01 -1.37
CA CYS A 65 -0.02 7.21 -1.66
C CYS A 65 1.24 6.87 -2.44
N HIS A 66 1.92 5.75 -2.13
CA HIS A 66 3.23 5.40 -2.71
C HIS A 66 3.16 4.46 -3.94
N GLY A 67 1.97 4.23 -4.46
CA GLY A 67 1.72 3.33 -5.59
C GLY A 67 1.71 1.86 -5.19
N THR A 68 1.12 1.02 -6.05
CA THR A 68 0.95 -0.43 -5.82
C THR A 68 2.28 -1.19 -5.67
N HIS A 69 3.36 -0.65 -6.24
CA HIS A 69 4.72 -1.18 -6.15
C HIS A 69 5.60 -0.47 -5.11
N LEU A 70 5.04 0.48 -4.36
CA LEU A 70 5.75 1.28 -3.34
C LEU A 70 6.92 2.10 -3.92
N ARG A 71 6.89 2.41 -5.22
CA ARG A 71 7.92 3.17 -5.95
C ARG A 71 7.65 4.67 -6.03
N GLY A 72 6.67 5.14 -5.26
CA GLY A 72 6.18 6.50 -5.33
C GLY A 72 5.12 6.67 -6.39
N ALA A 73 4.41 7.79 -6.29
CA ALA A 73 3.41 8.22 -7.24
C ALA A 73 3.49 9.73 -7.41
N SER A 74 3.22 10.20 -8.61
CA SER A 74 3.05 11.62 -8.90
C SER A 74 1.61 11.82 -9.35
N THR A 75 0.85 12.56 -8.56
CA THR A 75 -0.48 13.05 -8.92
C THR A 75 -0.44 14.57 -9.00
N PRO A 76 -1.46 15.23 -9.60
CA PRO A 76 -1.55 16.70 -9.56
C PRO A 76 -1.58 17.26 -8.13
N ASP A 77 -2.07 16.48 -7.16
CA ASP A 77 -2.31 16.94 -5.79
C ASP A 77 -1.13 16.66 -4.84
N PHE A 78 -0.33 15.61 -5.10
CA PHE A 78 0.83 15.28 -4.28
C PHE A 78 1.86 14.41 -5.02
N ILE A 79 3.10 14.51 -4.54
CA ILE A 79 4.22 13.65 -4.95
C ILE A 79 4.65 12.84 -3.74
N SER A 80 4.67 11.52 -3.89
CA SER A 80 5.17 10.60 -2.88
C SER A 80 6.45 9.92 -3.37
N PRO A 81 7.48 9.79 -2.50
CA PRO A 81 8.75 9.19 -2.89
C PRO A 81 8.68 7.67 -3.01
N ASP A 82 9.69 7.09 -3.67
CA ASP A 82 10.00 5.66 -3.59
C ASP A 82 10.31 5.26 -2.15
N LEU A 83 9.61 4.25 -1.63
CA LEU A 83 9.77 3.81 -0.24
C LEU A 83 11.05 3.01 0.02
N ARG A 84 11.85 2.72 -1.01
CA ARG A 84 13.24 2.26 -0.79
C ARG A 84 14.10 3.26 -0.04
N ILE A 85 13.67 4.52 0.04
CA ILE A 85 14.31 5.51 0.93
C ILE A 85 14.35 5.07 2.39
N VAL A 86 13.50 4.11 2.81
CA VAL A 86 13.53 3.52 4.16
C VAL A 86 14.87 2.82 4.45
N ALA A 87 15.60 2.36 3.43
CA ALA A 87 16.96 1.84 3.59
C ALA A 87 17.97 2.86 4.16
N ALA A 88 17.65 4.17 4.10
CA ALA A 88 18.47 5.23 4.69
C ALA A 88 18.11 5.53 6.16
N TYR A 89 17.04 4.93 6.69
CA TYR A 89 16.61 5.14 8.07
C TYR A 89 17.18 4.06 8.98
N SER A 90 17.64 4.46 10.18
CA SER A 90 17.77 3.52 11.28
C SER A 90 16.37 3.08 11.77
N PRO A 91 16.25 1.94 12.48
CA PRO A 91 14.99 1.52 13.09
C PRO A 91 14.37 2.61 13.98
N GLU A 92 15.21 3.32 14.74
CA GLU A 92 14.78 4.38 15.67
C GLU A 92 14.28 5.61 14.90
N ALA A 93 15.03 6.05 13.88
CA ALA A 93 14.62 7.18 13.05
C ALA A 93 13.34 6.89 12.26
N PHE A 94 13.15 5.64 11.81
CA PHE A 94 11.91 5.24 11.16
C PHE A 94 10.75 5.24 12.15
N THR A 95 10.97 4.72 13.36
CA THR A 95 9.97 4.75 14.44
C THR A 95 9.59 6.18 14.80
N GLU A 96 10.56 7.08 14.92
CA GLU A 96 10.31 8.50 15.16
C GLU A 96 9.45 9.09 14.05
N LEU A 97 9.77 8.84 12.78
CA LEU A 97 8.95 9.28 11.65
C LEU A 97 7.51 8.75 11.76
N MET A 98 7.31 7.46 12.06
CA MET A 98 5.96 6.89 12.18
C MET A 98 5.17 7.48 13.35
N ARG A 99 5.84 7.81 14.47
CA ARG A 99 5.20 8.34 15.68
C ARG A 99 4.91 9.84 15.60
N THR A 100 5.86 10.62 15.09
CA THR A 100 5.85 12.10 15.18
C THR A 100 5.65 12.78 13.82
N GLY A 101 5.87 12.06 12.73
CA GLY A 101 5.86 12.61 11.38
C GLY A 101 7.08 13.46 11.04
N VAL A 102 8.14 13.42 11.87
CA VAL A 102 9.42 14.11 11.62
C VAL A 102 10.35 13.15 10.88
N ALA A 103 10.84 13.57 9.72
CA ALA A 103 11.76 12.78 8.92
C ALA A 103 13.23 13.10 9.25
N LEU A 104 14.15 12.28 8.72
CA LEU A 104 15.60 12.49 8.85
C LEU A 104 15.99 13.94 8.53
N GLY A 105 16.84 14.52 9.38
CA GLY A 105 17.25 15.92 9.31
C GLY A 105 16.17 16.90 9.77
N GLU A 106 15.29 16.48 10.69
CA GLU A 106 14.20 17.28 11.27
C GLU A 106 13.21 17.84 10.23
N ARG A 107 13.15 17.21 9.05
CA ARG A 107 12.29 17.68 7.97
C ARG A 107 10.84 17.44 8.32
N LYS A 108 10.05 18.51 8.25
CA LYS A 108 8.60 18.47 8.34
C LYS A 108 8.03 18.08 6.99
N LEU A 109 7.20 17.04 6.96
CA LEU A 109 6.55 16.55 5.75
C LEU A 109 5.09 17.02 5.74
N ASP A 110 4.66 17.64 4.64
CA ASP A 110 3.33 18.25 4.53
C ASP A 110 2.20 17.23 4.63
N THR A 111 2.24 16.17 3.82
CA THR A 111 1.21 15.12 3.80
C THR A 111 1.55 13.96 4.72
N MET A 112 2.79 13.46 4.63
CA MET A 112 3.22 12.28 5.39
C MET A 112 3.33 12.56 6.89
N GLY A 113 3.66 13.79 7.29
CA GLY A 113 3.81 14.17 8.69
C GLY A 113 2.50 14.06 9.48
N PRO A 114 1.41 14.74 9.04
CA PRO A 114 0.08 14.56 9.63
C PRO A 114 -0.42 13.12 9.57
N TRP A 115 -0.23 12.44 8.43
CA TRP A 115 -0.63 11.02 8.28
C TRP A 115 0.03 10.12 9.32
N ALA A 116 1.34 10.30 9.53
CA ALA A 116 2.08 9.58 10.56
C ALA A 116 1.49 9.83 11.94
N ARG A 117 1.34 11.10 12.36
CA ARG A 117 0.82 11.45 13.69
C ARG A 117 -0.62 11.00 13.96
N GLN A 118 -1.48 11.02 12.95
CA GLN A 118 -2.91 10.75 13.10
C GLN A 118 -3.26 9.27 12.93
N THR A 119 -2.44 8.54 12.17
CA THR A 119 -2.76 7.16 11.77
C THR A 119 -1.66 6.18 12.16
N LEU A 120 -0.41 6.44 11.75
CA LEU A 120 0.69 5.48 11.92
C LEU A 120 1.23 5.45 13.35
N SER A 121 1.04 6.53 14.09
CA SER A 121 1.38 6.65 15.51
C SER A 121 0.61 5.68 16.41
N GLN A 122 -0.46 5.07 15.90
CA GLN A 122 -1.27 4.07 16.60
C GLN A 122 -0.76 2.63 16.39
N LEU A 123 0.18 2.41 15.47
CA LEU A 123 0.80 1.11 15.29
C LEU A 123 1.59 0.73 16.55
N THR A 124 1.58 -0.53 16.92
CA THR A 124 2.44 -1.08 17.97
C THR A 124 3.90 -1.07 17.52
N ASP A 125 4.83 -1.16 18.47
CA ASP A 125 6.26 -1.23 18.12
C ASP A 125 6.59 -2.46 17.25
N THR A 126 5.90 -3.57 17.49
CA THR A 126 6.01 -4.79 16.67
C THR A 126 5.54 -4.56 15.23
N GLU A 127 4.46 -3.80 15.04
CA GLU A 127 3.96 -3.44 13.71
C GLU A 127 4.92 -2.50 12.98
N ILE A 128 5.45 -1.48 13.66
CA ILE A 128 6.43 -0.56 13.09
C ILE A 128 7.70 -1.32 12.70
N ALA A 129 8.20 -2.22 13.55
CA ALA A 129 9.38 -3.03 13.27
C ALA A 129 9.15 -4.00 12.09
N ALA A 130 7.97 -4.61 11.98
CA ALA A 130 7.60 -5.46 10.85
C ALA A 130 7.56 -4.67 9.54
N LEU A 131 6.91 -3.50 9.57
CA LEU A 131 6.81 -2.59 8.43
C LEU A 131 8.19 -2.11 7.99
N TYR A 132 9.02 -1.66 8.93
CA TYR A 132 10.41 -1.26 8.68
C TYR A 132 11.20 -2.37 8.00
N SER A 133 11.21 -3.57 8.59
CA SER A 133 11.97 -4.71 8.07
C SER A 133 11.58 -5.04 6.63
N TYR A 134 10.28 -4.99 6.32
CA TYR A 134 9.79 -5.23 4.96
C TYR A 134 10.23 -4.13 3.97
N LEU A 135 10.05 -2.85 4.33
CA LEU A 135 10.40 -1.73 3.46
C LEU A 135 11.92 -1.59 3.26
N HIS A 136 12.70 -1.83 4.31
CA HIS A 136 14.16 -1.79 4.29
C HIS A 136 14.77 -2.90 3.44
N ALA A 137 14.11 -4.05 3.32
CA ALA A 137 14.56 -5.18 2.50
C ALA A 137 14.13 -5.10 1.03
N MET A 138 13.46 -4.03 0.60
CA MET A 138 13.01 -3.88 -0.79
C MET A 138 14.19 -3.61 -1.74
N PRO A 139 14.21 -4.22 -2.94
CA PRO A 139 15.28 -4.05 -3.94
C PRO A 139 15.13 -2.75 -4.74
#